data_AF-A0A255DBT8-F1
#
_entry.id   AF-A0A255DBT8-F1
#
_cell.length_a   1.000
_cell.length_b   1.000
_cell.length_c   1.000
_cell.angle_alpha   90.00
_cell.angle_beta   90.00
_cell.angle_gamma   90.00
#
_symmetry.space_group_name_H-M   'P 1'
#
loop_
_entity.id
_entity.type
_entity.pdbx_description
1 polymer ?
#
loop_
_entity_poly.entity_id
_entity_poly.type
_entity_poly.pdbx_seq_one_letter_code
_entity_poly.pdbx_strand_id
1 'polypeptide(L)'
;MDTTTTKGSAVPSTNSKSPVGTITAAELSRVIDDAALFASRDTSLPMINAIRLESTAKQLIAVATDRFTLGASMASYNDGDGPEFEATLKLGQAQLVARIAKSCREAFNSVAIKLTSGKLSFAFTSGEALTLPMLHSEVDFPDWRKLVTPTADDTPTKVIGYDPALLARFSRVHGASRIAIKFSGPTKPAMVSAGTQFIGAIMPVRLGSDDPEWQSPEWIAPAPPKAKAAAPAKKAAPKTAAKKAS
;
A
#
# COMPACT_ATOMS: atom_id res chain seq x y z
N MET A 1 -5.17 56.67 52.07
CA MET A 1 -5.14 55.64 53.12
C MET A 1 -6.26 54.65 52.83
N ASP A 2 -6.28 54.07 51.64
CA ASP A 2 -5.50 52.89 51.22
C ASP A 2 -5.89 51.64 51.98
N THR A 3 -6.65 50.76 51.32
CA THR A 3 -6.46 49.31 51.38
C THR A 3 -7.19 48.68 50.18
N THR A 4 -6.45 48.51 49.10
CA THR A 4 -6.78 47.61 47.98
C THR A 4 -6.75 46.16 48.47
N THR A 5 -7.90 45.49 48.47
CA THR A 5 -7.99 44.04 48.71
C THR A 5 -8.10 43.30 47.38
N THR A 6 -7.08 42.48 47.16
CA THR A 6 -6.84 41.46 46.15
C THR A 6 -8.07 40.59 45.85
N LYS A 7 -8.44 40.48 44.57
CA LYS A 7 -9.24 39.35 44.06
C LYS A 7 -8.41 38.63 43.01
N GLY A 8 -7.74 37.56 43.44
CA GLY A 8 -7.01 36.64 42.57
C GLY A 8 -7.99 36.01 41.58
N SER A 9 -7.83 36.35 40.30
CA SER A 9 -8.50 35.68 39.20
C SER A 9 -7.86 34.31 39.04
N ALA A 10 -8.63 33.26 39.30
CA ALA A 10 -8.24 31.88 39.05
C ALA A 10 -8.03 31.71 37.53
N VAL A 11 -6.79 31.46 37.13
CA VAL A 11 -6.45 30.99 35.79
C VAL A 11 -6.98 29.56 35.67
N PRO A 12 -7.89 29.23 34.73
CA PRO A 12 -8.19 27.84 34.44
C PRO A 12 -6.97 27.22 33.76
N SER A 13 -6.28 26.31 34.46
CA SER A 13 -5.28 25.44 33.88
C SER A 13 -5.95 24.43 32.95
N THR A 14 -6.30 24.86 31.74
CA THR A 14 -6.67 23.95 30.66
C THR A 14 -5.42 23.20 30.25
N ASN A 15 -5.18 22.07 30.92
CA ASN A 15 -4.23 21.05 30.50
C ASN A 15 -4.81 20.41 29.22
N SER A 16 -4.58 21.04 28.07
CA SER A 16 -4.95 20.48 26.77
C SER A 16 -4.02 19.29 26.48
N LYS A 17 -4.33 18.15 27.11
CA LYS A 17 -3.70 16.87 26.79
C LYS A 17 -4.10 16.56 25.36
N SER A 18 -3.24 16.91 24.40
CA SER A 18 -3.41 16.49 23.01
C SER A 18 -3.65 14.97 23.02
N PRO A 19 -4.64 14.46 22.26
CA PRO A 19 -4.93 13.04 22.23
C PRO A 19 -3.65 12.25 21.92
N VAL A 20 -3.46 11.12 22.61
CA VAL A 20 -2.29 10.25 22.44
C VAL A 20 -2.82 8.94 21.92
N GLY A 21 -2.36 8.52 20.75
CA GLY A 21 -2.78 7.29 20.09
C GLY A 21 -1.78 6.19 20.38
N THR A 22 -2.27 5.04 20.80
CA THR A 22 -1.47 3.85 21.12
C THR A 22 -1.57 2.83 19.99
N ILE A 23 -0.43 2.44 19.43
CA ILE A 23 -0.33 1.40 18.39
C ILE A 23 0.68 0.35 18.83
N THR A 24 0.54 -0.91 18.41
CA THR A 24 1.58 -1.91 18.69
C THR A 24 2.89 -1.57 17.97
N ALA A 25 4.03 -1.88 18.59
CA ALA A 25 5.35 -1.68 17.96
C ALA A 25 5.49 -2.50 16.66
N ALA A 26 4.85 -3.68 16.62
CA ALA A 26 4.79 -4.53 15.43
C ALA A 26 4.05 -3.84 14.26
N GLU A 27 2.90 -3.23 14.51
CA GLU A 27 2.13 -2.54 13.47
C GLU A 27 2.80 -1.23 13.03
N LEU A 28 3.36 -0.45 13.97
CA LEU A 28 4.07 0.78 13.63
C LEU A 28 5.26 0.50 12.69
N SER A 29 6.07 -0.52 13.02
CA SER A 29 7.17 -0.90 12.12
C SER A 29 6.67 -1.42 10.78
N ARG A 30 5.59 -2.21 10.77
CA ARG A 30 4.97 -2.74 9.54
C ARG A 30 4.55 -1.62 8.59
N VAL A 31 3.75 -0.65 9.06
CA VAL A 31 3.22 0.41 8.18
C VAL A 31 4.32 1.29 7.61
N ILE A 32 5.36 1.59 8.42
CA ILE A 32 6.50 2.38 7.97
C ILE A 32 7.34 1.60 6.96
N ASP A 33 7.62 0.32 7.21
CA ASP A 33 8.41 -0.51 6.28
C ASP A 33 7.70 -0.67 4.93
N ASP A 34 6.39 -0.96 4.95
CA ASP A 34 5.58 -1.11 3.75
C ASP A 34 5.63 0.17 2.90
N ALA A 35 5.42 1.34 3.52
CA ALA A 35 5.51 2.62 2.83
C ALA A 35 6.93 2.91 2.34
N ALA A 36 7.97 2.61 3.12
CA ALA A 36 9.37 2.87 2.79
C ALA A 36 9.85 2.17 1.50
N LEU A 37 9.18 1.09 1.07
CA LEU A 37 9.46 0.43 -0.21
C LEU A 37 9.19 1.34 -1.42
N PHE A 38 8.31 2.33 -1.27
CA PHE A 38 7.82 3.19 -2.35
C PHE A 38 8.35 4.61 -2.28
N ALA A 39 9.13 4.96 -1.25
CA ALA A 39 9.78 6.26 -1.15
C ALA A 39 10.94 6.39 -2.14
N SER A 40 11.10 7.58 -2.73
CA SER A 40 12.27 7.88 -3.57
C SER A 40 13.56 7.76 -2.75
N ARG A 41 14.62 7.22 -3.36
CA ARG A 41 15.98 7.19 -2.79
C ARG A 41 16.81 8.41 -3.16
N ASP A 42 16.32 9.24 -4.07
CA ASP A 42 16.97 10.48 -4.49
C ASP A 42 16.81 11.56 -3.41
N THR A 43 17.91 11.93 -2.77
CA THR A 43 17.95 12.92 -1.70
C THR A 43 17.81 14.36 -2.19
N SER A 44 17.95 14.60 -3.51
CA SER A 44 17.70 15.92 -4.11
C SER A 44 16.20 16.28 -4.16
N LEU A 45 15.33 15.29 -4.00
CA LEU A 45 13.87 15.44 -3.99
C LEU A 45 13.29 15.18 -2.58
N PRO A 46 13.53 16.07 -1.61
CA PRO A 46 13.17 15.86 -0.20
C PRO A 46 11.66 15.65 0.03
N MET A 47 10.81 16.14 -0.87
CA MET A 47 9.35 15.99 -0.79
C MET A 47 8.87 14.54 -1.00
N ILE A 48 9.64 13.72 -1.73
CA ILE A 48 9.33 12.30 -2.02
C ILE A 48 10.37 11.33 -1.44
N ASN A 49 11.52 11.82 -0.97
CA ASN A 49 12.42 11.09 -0.07
C ASN A 49 11.88 11.11 1.38
N ALA A 50 10.59 10.87 1.52
CA ALA A 50 9.86 11.06 2.75
C ALA A 50 8.71 10.06 2.87
N ILE A 51 8.22 9.90 4.09
CA ILE A 51 7.01 9.15 4.41
C ILE A 51 6.04 10.14 5.05
N ARG A 52 4.85 10.26 4.46
CA ARG A 52 3.73 11.00 5.04
C ARG A 52 2.97 10.08 5.98
N LEU A 53 2.85 10.50 7.23
CA LEU A 53 2.04 9.87 8.25
C LEU A 53 0.76 10.68 8.40
N GLU A 54 -0.37 10.06 8.13
CA GLU A 54 -1.69 10.62 8.37
C GLU A 54 -2.36 9.82 9.46
N SER A 55 -2.73 10.50 10.52
CA SER A 55 -3.40 9.91 11.66
C SER A 55 -4.82 10.46 11.73
N THR A 56 -5.76 9.54 11.88
CA THR A 56 -7.17 9.82 12.18
C THR A 56 -7.50 9.24 13.55
N ALA A 57 -8.70 9.52 14.08
CA ALA A 57 -9.15 8.93 15.33
C ALA A 57 -8.96 7.40 15.40
N LYS A 58 -9.14 6.67 14.29
CA LYS A 58 -9.14 5.20 14.32
C LYS A 58 -7.85 4.53 13.84
N GLN A 59 -7.08 5.22 13.01
CA GLN A 59 -6.01 4.57 12.26
C GLN A 59 -4.89 5.54 11.90
N LEU A 60 -3.69 4.96 11.84
CA LEU A 60 -2.48 5.57 11.31
C LEU A 60 -2.22 5.03 9.91
N ILE A 61 -1.99 5.92 8.95
CA ILE A 61 -1.68 5.61 7.56
C ILE A 61 -0.28 6.14 7.26
N ALA A 62 0.61 5.28 6.78
CA ALA A 62 1.91 5.66 6.25
C ALA A 62 1.90 5.57 4.73
N VAL A 63 2.30 6.65 4.06
CA VAL A 63 2.28 6.77 2.60
C VAL A 63 3.63 7.25 2.07
N ALA A 64 4.11 6.64 0.99
CA ALA A 64 5.25 7.16 0.24
C ALA A 64 5.08 6.94 -1.27
N THR A 65 5.85 7.70 -2.05
CA THR A 65 5.86 7.63 -3.52
C THR A 65 7.23 7.98 -4.09
N ASP A 66 7.53 7.47 -5.28
CA ASP A 66 8.73 7.78 -6.06
C ASP A 66 8.41 8.32 -7.45
N ARG A 67 7.21 8.89 -7.62
CA ARG A 67 6.57 9.38 -8.88
C ARG A 67 6.04 8.29 -9.81
N PHE A 68 6.59 7.08 -9.75
CA PHE A 68 6.16 5.96 -10.59
C PHE A 68 5.31 4.95 -9.83
N THR A 69 5.56 4.84 -8.53
CA THR A 69 4.83 3.98 -7.62
C THR A 69 4.40 4.74 -6.38
N LEU A 70 3.39 4.19 -5.72
CA LEU A 70 2.88 4.67 -4.45
C LEU A 70 2.52 3.47 -3.59
N GLY A 71 2.80 3.56 -2.30
CA GLY A 71 2.35 2.59 -1.31
C GLY A 71 1.80 3.31 -0.08
N ALA A 72 0.60 2.91 0.33
CA ALA A 72 -0.08 3.35 1.53
C ALA A 72 -0.40 2.12 2.39
N SER A 73 0.12 2.10 3.61
CA SER A 73 -0.12 1.05 4.59
C SER A 73 -0.80 1.63 5.82
N MET A 74 -1.83 0.95 6.32
CA MET A 74 -2.67 1.42 7.43
C MET A 74 -2.67 0.41 8.58
N ALA A 75 -2.64 0.92 9.80
CA ALA A 75 -2.85 0.17 11.03
C ALA A 75 -3.83 0.89 11.96
N SER A 76 -4.59 0.12 12.73
CA SER A 76 -5.57 0.65 13.68
C SER A 76 -4.90 1.04 14.99
N TYR A 77 -5.43 2.04 15.67
CA TYR A 77 -5.08 2.31 17.06
C TYR A 77 -5.70 1.27 17.99
N ASN A 78 -4.99 0.91 19.05
CA ASN A 78 -5.42 -0.13 20.01
C ASN A 78 -6.76 0.22 20.65
N ASP A 79 -6.95 1.49 21.03
CA ASP A 79 -8.12 1.98 21.76
C ASP A 79 -9.10 2.78 20.86
N GLY A 80 -8.79 2.94 19.57
CA GLY A 80 -9.64 3.67 18.62
C GLY A 80 -9.70 5.20 18.81
N ASP A 81 -8.82 5.76 19.65
CA ASP A 81 -8.71 7.20 19.98
C ASP A 81 -7.29 7.75 19.68
N GLY A 82 -6.95 7.81 18.40
CA GLY A 82 -5.72 8.41 17.90
C GLY A 82 -5.78 9.94 17.75
N PRO A 83 -4.63 10.63 17.79
CA PRO A 83 -4.57 12.04 17.44
C PRO A 83 -4.86 12.26 15.97
N GLU A 84 -5.51 13.35 15.61
CA GLU A 84 -5.64 13.75 14.22
C GLU A 84 -4.44 14.61 13.82
N PHE A 85 -3.65 14.14 12.86
CA PHE A 85 -2.52 14.90 12.34
C PHE A 85 -2.10 14.44 10.96
N GLU A 86 -1.39 15.32 10.27
CA GLU A 86 -0.63 15.00 9.07
C GLU A 86 0.82 15.42 9.29
N ALA A 87 1.74 14.48 9.13
CA ALA A 87 3.15 14.72 9.38
C ALA A 87 4.04 14.01 8.38
N THR A 88 4.98 14.76 7.79
CA THR A 88 5.95 14.19 6.86
C THR A 88 7.29 14.02 7.55
N LEU A 89 7.86 12.82 7.50
CA LEU A 89 9.19 12.52 8.02
C LEU A 89 10.14 12.20 6.87
N LYS A 90 11.42 12.58 6.99
CA LYS A 90 12.44 12.10 6.05
C LYS A 90 12.50 10.58 6.08
N LEU A 91 12.76 9.95 4.93
CA LEU A 91 12.83 8.50 4.83
C LEU A 91 13.75 7.87 5.89
N GLY A 92 14.95 8.43 6.09
CA GLY A 92 15.90 7.93 7.09
C GLY A 92 15.40 8.04 8.53
N GLN A 93 14.61 9.08 8.86
CA GLN A 93 14.02 9.26 10.19
C GLN A 93 12.88 8.26 10.42
N ALA A 94 12.00 8.08 9.43
CA ALA A 94 10.94 7.09 9.52
C ALA A 94 11.51 5.66 9.66
N GLN A 95 12.54 5.33 8.87
CA GLN A 95 13.25 4.05 9.00
C GLN A 95 13.91 3.87 10.38
N LEU A 96 14.39 4.94 11.01
CA LEU A 96 14.88 4.87 12.39
C LEU A 96 13.76 4.49 13.37
N VAL A 97 12.58 5.10 13.24
CA VAL A 97 11.38 4.73 14.04
C VAL A 97 11.06 3.25 13.85
N ALA A 98 11.01 2.77 12.60
CA ALA A 98 10.71 1.37 12.32
C ALA A 98 11.75 0.41 12.91
N ARG A 99 13.04 0.77 12.91
CA ARG A 99 14.10 -0.03 13.53
C ARG A 99 13.96 -0.12 15.05
N ILE A 100 13.65 0.98 15.73
CA ILE A 100 13.40 0.98 17.18
C ILE A 100 12.13 0.19 17.50
N ALA A 101 11.07 0.40 16.73
CA ALA A 101 9.84 -0.37 16.88
C ALA A 101 10.06 -1.88 16.67
N LYS A 102 11.00 -2.28 15.80
CA LYS A 102 11.43 -3.69 15.65
C LYS A 102 12.18 -4.23 16.85
N SER A 103 13.08 -3.45 17.47
CA SER A 103 13.80 -3.90 18.66
C SER A 103 12.87 -4.07 19.86
N CYS A 104 11.75 -3.33 19.89
CA CYS A 104 10.75 -3.39 20.96
C CYS A 104 9.57 -4.33 20.62
N ARG A 105 9.74 -5.34 19.76
CA ARG A 105 8.63 -6.21 19.25
C ARG A 105 8.08 -7.25 20.23
N GLU A 106 8.49 -7.24 21.49
CA GLU A 106 7.90 -8.14 22.49
C GLU A 106 6.38 -7.97 22.54
N ALA A 107 5.67 -9.07 22.79
CA ALA A 107 4.22 -9.03 22.98
C ALA A 107 3.91 -7.97 24.05
N PHE A 108 2.91 -7.12 23.80
CA PHE A 108 2.46 -6.03 24.67
C PHE A 108 3.20 -4.69 24.57
N ASN A 109 4.26 -4.56 23.78
CA ASN A 109 4.89 -3.25 23.58
C ASN A 109 4.05 -2.35 22.67
N SER A 110 3.61 -1.23 23.24
CA SER A 110 2.85 -0.20 22.53
C SER A 110 3.65 1.09 22.39
N VAL A 111 3.28 1.86 21.38
CA VAL A 111 3.90 3.13 21.04
C VAL A 111 2.84 4.21 21.12
N ALA A 112 3.05 5.15 22.03
CA ALA A 112 2.28 6.37 22.14
C ALA A 112 2.80 7.39 21.11
N ILE A 113 1.92 7.82 20.21
CA ILE A 113 2.23 8.81 19.18
C ILE A 113 1.61 10.15 19.59
N LYS A 114 2.44 11.20 19.58
CA LYS A 114 2.01 12.57 19.90
C LYS A 114 2.64 13.58 18.94
N LEU A 115 1.82 14.49 18.43
CA LEU A 115 2.28 15.67 17.71
C LEU A 115 2.41 16.86 18.69
N THR A 116 3.59 17.47 18.75
CA THR A 116 3.84 18.68 19.57
C THR A 116 4.60 19.72 18.75
N SER A 117 3.95 20.84 18.42
CA SER A 117 4.57 22.03 17.80
C SER A 117 5.54 21.72 16.65
N GLY A 118 5.11 20.96 15.64
CA GLY A 118 5.92 20.59 14.47
C GLY A 118 6.94 19.47 14.70
N LYS A 119 6.89 18.80 15.85
CA LYS A 119 7.69 17.61 16.17
C LYS A 119 6.77 16.43 16.44
N LEU A 120 7.11 15.28 15.87
CA LEU A 120 6.41 14.03 16.10
C LEU A 120 7.19 13.20 17.13
N SER A 121 6.51 12.84 18.21
CA SER A 121 7.06 12.06 19.31
C SER A 121 6.47 10.65 19.33
N PHE A 122 7.35 9.66 19.49
CA PHE A 122 7.05 8.25 19.66
C PHE A 122 7.59 7.81 21.01
N ALA A 123 6.72 7.44 21.95
CA ALA A 123 7.11 6.94 23.26
C ALA A 123 6.75 5.44 23.36
N PHE A 124 7.75 4.61 23.57
CA PHE A 124 7.62 3.16 23.65
C PHE A 124 7.41 2.75 25.11
N THR A 125 6.56 1.77 25.37
CA THR A 125 6.36 1.22 26.73
C THR A 125 7.61 0.57 27.32
N SER A 126 8.56 0.19 26.47
CA SER A 126 9.89 -0.31 26.87
C SER A 126 10.81 0.77 27.45
N GLY A 127 10.41 2.06 27.38
CA GLY A 127 11.12 3.18 27.99
C GLY A 127 11.85 4.09 27.00
N GLU A 128 12.04 3.66 25.75
CA GLU A 128 12.58 4.51 24.71
C GLU A 128 11.59 5.60 24.30
N ALA A 129 12.11 6.78 23.97
CA ALA A 129 11.32 7.84 23.35
C ALA A 129 12.13 8.51 22.24
N LEU A 130 11.47 8.79 21.12
CA LEU A 130 12.05 9.47 19.98
C LEU A 130 11.20 10.68 19.63
N THR A 131 11.83 11.84 19.51
CA THR A 131 11.16 13.05 19.02
C THR A 131 11.87 13.54 17.77
N LEU A 132 11.14 13.60 16.66
CA LEU A 132 11.68 13.93 15.35
C LEU A 132 11.06 15.24 14.83
N PRO A 133 11.87 16.13 14.23
CA PRO A 133 11.32 17.28 13.52
C PRO A 133 10.59 16.81 12.27
N MET A 134 9.43 17.40 12.01
CA MET A 134 8.72 17.21 10.75
C MET A 134 9.42 17.93 9.60
N LEU A 135 9.28 17.38 8.40
CA LEU A 135 9.60 18.11 7.20
C LEU A 135 8.59 19.26 7.05
N HIS A 136 9.04 20.48 7.27
CA HIS A 136 8.30 21.68 6.91
C HIS A 136 8.73 21.98 5.47
N SER A 137 7.85 21.75 4.52
CA SER A 137 8.15 21.91 3.10
C SER A 137 7.14 22.89 2.51
N GLU A 138 7.64 23.93 1.84
CA GLU A 138 6.84 24.80 0.96
C GLU A 138 6.30 24.04 -0.26
N VAL A 139 6.78 22.81 -0.47
CA VAL A 139 6.31 21.90 -1.51
C VAL A 139 5.49 20.78 -0.86
N ASP A 140 4.18 20.81 -1.09
CA ASP A 140 3.25 19.83 -0.53
C ASP A 140 3.53 18.41 -1.03
N PHE A 141 3.42 17.43 -0.13
CA PHE A 141 3.38 16.03 -0.54
C PHE A 141 2.17 15.81 -1.45
N PRO A 142 2.30 15.07 -2.58
CA PRO A 142 1.23 14.92 -3.55
C PRO A 142 -0.09 14.44 -2.91
N ASP A 143 -1.23 14.89 -3.46
CA ASP A 143 -2.55 14.39 -3.06
C ASP A 143 -2.71 12.93 -3.49
N TRP A 144 -2.24 12.04 -2.62
CA TRP A 144 -2.12 10.61 -2.89
C TRP A 144 -3.49 9.94 -3.01
N ARG A 145 -4.54 10.48 -2.38
CA ARG A 145 -5.91 9.96 -2.49
C ARG A 145 -6.41 10.09 -3.91
N LYS A 146 -6.13 11.20 -4.59
CA LYS A 146 -6.46 11.37 -6.01
C LYS A 146 -5.70 10.37 -6.90
N LEU A 147 -4.48 9.99 -6.53
CA LEU A 147 -3.67 9.03 -7.28
C LEU A 147 -4.18 7.58 -7.16
N VAL A 148 -4.80 7.23 -6.03
CA VAL A 148 -5.36 5.88 -5.79
C VAL A 148 -6.87 5.78 -6.01
N THR A 149 -7.53 6.89 -6.34
CA THR A 149 -8.96 6.89 -6.66
C THR A 149 -9.15 6.33 -8.07
N PRO A 150 -9.89 5.23 -8.24
CA PRO A 150 -10.08 4.62 -9.55
C PRO A 150 -10.77 5.60 -10.49
N THR A 151 -10.16 5.87 -11.64
CA THR A 151 -10.81 6.59 -12.75
C THR A 151 -11.48 5.56 -13.66
N ALA A 152 -12.73 5.79 -14.05
CA ALA A 152 -13.57 4.84 -14.79
C ALA A 152 -13.24 4.75 -16.29
N ASP A 153 -11.95 4.73 -16.65
CA ASP A 153 -11.50 4.56 -18.02
C ASP A 153 -11.18 3.07 -18.26
N ASP A 154 -12.20 2.25 -18.47
CA ASP A 154 -12.05 0.82 -18.78
C ASP A 154 -11.79 0.60 -20.28
N THR A 155 -10.79 1.30 -20.86
CA THR A 155 -10.41 1.04 -22.26
C THR A 155 -9.71 -0.33 -22.34
N PRO A 156 -10.30 -1.33 -23.02
CA PRO A 156 -9.70 -2.65 -23.10
C PRO A 156 -8.38 -2.55 -23.88
N THR A 157 -7.27 -2.81 -23.21
CA THR A 157 -5.95 -2.84 -23.84
C THR A 157 -5.38 -4.25 -23.72
N LYS A 158 -4.88 -4.79 -24.84
CA LYS A 158 -4.40 -6.18 -24.91
C LYS A 158 -3.10 -6.39 -24.15
N VAL A 159 -2.25 -5.37 -24.05
CA VAL A 159 -0.91 -5.44 -23.44
C VAL A 159 -0.62 -4.14 -22.70
N ILE A 160 -0.18 -4.24 -21.45
CA ILE A 160 0.25 -3.08 -20.65
C ILE A 160 1.66 -3.37 -20.16
N GLY A 161 2.59 -2.45 -20.42
CA GLY A 161 3.97 -2.53 -19.98
C GLY A 161 4.14 -2.07 -18.54
N TYR A 162 4.98 -2.78 -17.78
CA TYR A 162 5.39 -2.41 -16.43
C TYR A 162 6.89 -2.58 -16.27
N ASP A 163 7.50 -1.69 -15.48
CA ASP A 163 8.85 -1.91 -15.00
C ASP A 163 8.83 -3.11 -14.01
N PRO A 164 9.59 -4.19 -14.28
CA PRO A 164 9.58 -5.39 -13.46
C PRO A 164 10.16 -5.15 -12.07
N ALA A 165 11.14 -4.25 -11.92
CA ALA A 165 11.74 -3.93 -10.64
C ALA A 165 10.78 -3.14 -9.75
N LEU A 166 9.98 -2.22 -10.34
CA LEU A 166 8.91 -1.52 -9.63
C LEU A 166 7.78 -2.47 -9.24
N LEU A 167 7.36 -3.35 -10.15
CA LEU A 167 6.31 -4.34 -9.88
C LEU A 167 6.73 -5.34 -8.78
N ALA A 168 7.99 -5.77 -8.79
CA ALA A 168 8.51 -6.71 -7.79
C ALA A 168 8.48 -6.15 -6.35
N ARG A 169 8.45 -4.82 -6.15
CA ARG A 169 8.39 -4.22 -4.80
C ARG A 169 7.15 -4.63 -4.03
N PHE A 170 6.02 -4.80 -4.72
CA PHE A 170 4.76 -5.22 -4.10
C PHE A 170 4.84 -6.62 -3.47
N SER A 171 5.75 -7.48 -3.92
CA SER A 171 5.99 -8.80 -3.30
C SER A 171 6.61 -8.71 -1.90
N ARG A 172 7.20 -7.57 -1.54
CA ARG A 172 7.87 -7.34 -0.26
C ARG A 172 6.96 -6.69 0.79
N VAL A 173 5.76 -6.27 0.40
CA VAL A 173 4.76 -5.72 1.32
C VAL A 173 4.35 -6.81 2.32
N HIS A 174 4.23 -6.43 3.58
CA HIS A 174 3.82 -7.36 4.63
C HIS A 174 2.45 -7.98 4.32
N GLY A 175 2.36 -9.30 4.43
CA GLY A 175 1.11 -10.03 4.15
C GLY A 175 0.79 -10.24 2.67
N ALA A 176 1.69 -9.86 1.75
CA ALA A 176 1.52 -10.01 0.29
C ALA A 176 1.63 -11.46 -0.24
N SER A 177 1.00 -12.43 0.45
CA SER A 177 0.84 -13.80 -0.06
C SER A 177 -0.01 -13.84 -1.35
N ARG A 178 -0.94 -12.89 -1.47
CA ARG A 178 -1.76 -12.64 -2.66
C ARG A 178 -1.93 -11.13 -2.79
N ILE A 179 -1.86 -10.65 -4.02
CA ILE A 179 -2.18 -9.27 -4.37
C ILE A 179 -3.28 -9.27 -5.44
N ALA A 180 -4.16 -8.27 -5.38
CA ALA A 180 -5.10 -8.00 -6.45
C ALA A 180 -4.65 -6.75 -7.19
N ILE A 181 -4.59 -6.83 -8.52
CA ILE A 181 -4.22 -5.72 -9.39
C ILE A 181 -5.43 -5.34 -10.23
N LYS A 182 -5.84 -4.07 -10.13
CA LYS A 182 -6.88 -3.48 -10.99
C LYS A 182 -6.21 -2.60 -12.03
N PHE A 183 -6.43 -2.93 -13.30
CA PHE A 183 -5.95 -2.16 -14.45
C PHE A 183 -6.97 -1.10 -14.85
N SER A 184 -6.50 0.09 -15.24
CA SER A 184 -7.35 1.21 -15.68
C SER A 184 -6.93 1.74 -17.06
N GLY A 185 -6.23 0.92 -17.85
CA GLY A 185 -5.69 1.28 -19.16
C GLY A 185 -4.16 1.52 -19.18
N PRO A 186 -3.57 1.75 -20.37
CA PRO A 186 -2.12 1.76 -20.59
C PRO A 186 -1.43 3.08 -20.22
N THR A 187 -2.21 4.10 -19.88
CA THR A 187 -1.71 5.43 -19.48
C THR A 187 -2.14 5.83 -18.07
N LYS A 188 -2.90 4.96 -17.40
CA LYS A 188 -3.44 5.19 -16.06
C LYS A 188 -2.77 4.23 -15.08
N PRO A 189 -2.61 4.62 -13.81
CA PRO A 189 -2.00 3.74 -12.82
C PRO A 189 -2.84 2.47 -12.63
N ALA A 190 -2.15 1.33 -12.51
CA ALA A 190 -2.77 0.12 -11.98
C ALA A 190 -2.75 0.17 -10.45
N MET A 191 -3.90 -0.16 -9.85
CA MET A 191 -4.05 -0.22 -8.40
C MET A 191 -3.66 -1.61 -7.92
N VAL A 192 -2.89 -1.67 -6.85
CA VAL A 192 -2.48 -2.92 -6.20
C VAL A 192 -3.04 -2.91 -4.78
N SER A 193 -3.68 -3.99 -4.37
CA SER A 193 -4.09 -4.19 -2.97
C SER A 193 -3.50 -5.49 -2.42
N ALA A 194 -3.10 -5.46 -1.15
CA ALA A 194 -2.65 -6.61 -0.41
C ALA A 194 -3.46 -6.68 0.90
N GLY A 195 -4.50 -7.52 0.91
CA GLY A 195 -5.49 -7.53 1.98
C GLY A 195 -6.24 -6.19 2.10
N THR A 196 -6.63 -5.83 3.31
CA THR A 196 -7.39 -4.60 3.63
C THR A 196 -6.52 -3.48 4.20
N GLN A 197 -5.25 -3.76 4.50
CA GLN A 197 -4.35 -2.84 5.21
C GLN A 197 -3.35 -2.14 4.28
N PHE A 198 -3.29 -2.54 3.00
CA PHE A 198 -2.36 -1.96 2.05
C PHE A 198 -3.03 -1.68 0.70
N ILE A 199 -2.79 -0.48 0.18
CA ILE A 199 -3.10 -0.09 -1.20
C ILE A 199 -1.88 0.59 -1.81
N GLY A 200 -1.67 0.36 -3.10
CA GLY A 200 -0.63 1.05 -3.85
C GLY A 200 -1.03 1.27 -5.30
N ALA A 201 -0.16 1.99 -6.00
CA ALA A 201 -0.33 2.30 -7.40
C ALA A 201 1.01 2.08 -8.13
N ILE A 202 0.93 1.65 -9.38
CA ILE A 202 2.08 1.57 -10.29
C ILE A 202 1.72 2.17 -11.65
N MET A 203 2.55 3.10 -12.11
CA MET A 203 2.42 3.70 -13.42
C MET A 203 2.87 2.71 -14.51
N PRO A 204 2.08 2.54 -15.57
CA PRO A 204 2.49 1.75 -16.73
C PRO A 204 3.62 2.48 -17.48
N VAL A 205 4.42 1.68 -18.19
CA VAL A 205 5.43 2.17 -19.14
C VAL A 205 4.81 2.15 -20.53
N ARG A 206 5.06 3.22 -21.31
CA ARG A 206 4.62 3.28 -22.70
C ARG A 206 5.48 2.31 -23.51
N LEU A 207 4.85 1.28 -24.07
CA LEU A 207 5.49 0.38 -25.02
C LEU A 207 5.58 1.10 -26.38
N GLY A 208 6.79 1.33 -26.86
CA GLY A 208 7.10 1.85 -28.20
C GLY A 208 7.24 0.74 -29.25
N SER A 209 7.67 1.11 -30.45
CA SER A 209 7.95 0.16 -31.56
C SER A 209 9.11 -0.79 -31.27
N ASP A 210 10.05 -0.36 -30.42
CA ASP A 210 11.25 -1.12 -30.06
C ASP A 210 11.05 -1.98 -28.80
N ASP A 211 9.92 -1.81 -28.11
CA ASP A 211 9.57 -2.62 -26.96
C ASP A 211 9.03 -3.99 -27.41
N PRO A 212 9.29 -5.06 -26.64
CA PRO A 212 8.85 -6.38 -27.00
C PRO A 212 7.32 -6.41 -27.13
N GLU A 213 6.85 -6.62 -28.36
CA GLU A 213 5.45 -6.91 -28.62
C GLU A 213 5.06 -8.20 -27.86
N TRP A 214 3.79 -8.34 -27.48
CA TRP A 214 3.34 -9.59 -26.88
C TRP A 214 3.58 -10.75 -27.86
N GLN A 215 4.51 -11.63 -27.50
CA GLN A 215 4.82 -12.83 -28.24
C GLN A 215 4.54 -14.04 -27.36
N SER A 216 3.61 -14.89 -27.81
CA SER A 216 3.46 -16.22 -27.22
C SER A 216 4.54 -17.13 -27.83
N PRO A 217 5.46 -17.68 -27.04
CA PRO A 217 6.49 -18.57 -27.58
C PRO A 217 5.87 -19.81 -28.22
N GLU A 218 6.37 -20.22 -29.38
CA GLU A 218 5.82 -21.34 -30.16
C GLU A 218 5.81 -22.66 -29.37
N TRP A 219 6.75 -22.85 -28.45
CA TRP A 219 6.83 -24.05 -27.60
C TRP A 219 5.67 -24.20 -26.59
N ILE A 220 4.83 -23.18 -26.41
CA ILE A 220 3.63 -23.21 -25.55
C ILE A 220 2.38 -23.68 -26.33
N ALA A 221 2.47 -23.79 -27.67
CA ALA A 221 1.32 -24.18 -28.48
C ALA A 221 0.78 -25.56 -28.06
N PRO A 222 -0.55 -25.69 -27.82
CA PRO A 222 -1.14 -26.97 -27.43
C PRO A 222 -0.90 -27.98 -28.56
N ALA A 223 -0.52 -29.21 -28.18
CA ALA A 223 -0.33 -30.29 -29.14
C ALA A 223 -1.59 -30.42 -30.03
N PRO A 224 -1.44 -30.54 -31.36
CA PRO A 224 -2.58 -30.62 -32.25
C PRO A 224 -3.51 -31.75 -31.80
N PRO A 225 -4.83 -31.53 -31.81
CA PRO A 225 -5.79 -32.53 -31.35
C PRO A 225 -5.58 -33.81 -32.16
N LYS A 226 -5.29 -34.92 -31.46
CA LYS A 226 -5.13 -36.23 -32.10
C LYS A 226 -6.39 -36.51 -32.92
N ALA A 227 -6.23 -36.68 -34.24
CA ALA A 227 -7.33 -37.01 -35.13
C ALA A 227 -8.08 -38.21 -34.56
N LYS A 228 -9.40 -38.07 -34.34
CA LYS A 228 -10.25 -39.17 -33.89
C LYS A 228 -10.10 -40.31 -34.89
N ALA A 229 -9.51 -41.43 -34.47
CA ALA A 229 -9.45 -42.64 -35.27
C ALA A 229 -10.86 -42.98 -35.72
N ALA A 230 -11.07 -43.07 -37.04
CA ALA A 230 -12.33 -43.46 -37.62
C ALA A 230 -12.76 -44.82 -37.04
N ALA A 231 -13.96 -44.89 -36.50
CA ALA A 231 -14.51 -46.13 -35.96
C ALA A 231 -14.55 -47.20 -37.07
N PRO A 232 -14.14 -48.45 -36.81
CA PRO A 232 -14.16 -49.49 -37.82
C PRO A 232 -15.61 -49.77 -38.24
N ALA A 233 -15.86 -49.74 -39.55
CA ALA A 233 -17.16 -50.02 -40.14
C ALA A 233 -17.63 -51.43 -39.74
N LYS A 234 -18.80 -51.52 -39.11
CA LYS A 234 -19.48 -52.79 -38.80
C LYS A 234 -19.74 -53.54 -40.11
N LYS A 235 -19.17 -54.74 -40.27
CA LYS A 235 -19.51 -55.68 -41.35
C LYS A 235 -21.00 -56.04 -41.25
N ALA A 236 -21.74 -55.83 -42.32
CA ALA A 236 -23.13 -56.23 -42.45
C ALA A 236 -23.25 -57.77 -42.56
N ALA A 237 -24.17 -58.36 -41.78
CA ALA A 237 -24.54 -59.77 -41.85
C ALA A 237 -25.47 -60.06 -43.05
N PRO A 238 -25.49 -61.30 -43.59
CA PRO A 238 -26.16 -61.59 -44.86
C PRO A 238 -27.69 -61.75 -44.72
N LYS A 239 -28.39 -61.37 -45.80
CA LYS A 239 -29.86 -61.35 -45.95
C LYS A 239 -30.48 -62.75 -45.89
N THR A 240 -31.48 -62.95 -45.02
CA THR A 240 -32.38 -64.10 -45.06
C THR A 240 -33.51 -63.85 -46.07
N ALA A 241 -33.74 -64.83 -46.93
CA ALA A 241 -34.73 -64.83 -48.02
C ALA A 241 -36.17 -64.86 -47.50
N ALA A 242 -37.03 -64.00 -48.07
CA ALA A 242 -38.47 -64.07 -47.92
C ALA A 242 -39.06 -65.02 -48.97
N LYS A 243 -39.72 -66.10 -48.51
CA LYS A 243 -40.53 -67.00 -49.33
C LYS A 243 -41.99 -66.51 -49.26
N LYS A 244 -42.54 -66.07 -50.39
CA LYS A 244 -43.96 -65.69 -50.55
C LYS A 244 -44.86 -66.92 -50.46
N ALA A 245 -45.97 -66.79 -49.75
CA ALA A 245 -47.19 -67.58 -49.92
C ALA A 245 -48.39 -66.63 -49.81
N SER A 246 -48.89 -66.18 -50.95
CA SER A 246 -50.27 -66.31 -51.42
C SER A 246 -50.55 -65.32 -52.54
#